data_AF-A0A819M0B6-F1
#
_entry.id   AF-A0A819M0B6-F1
#
_cell.length_a   1.000
_cell.length_b   1.000
_cell.length_c   1.000
_cell.angle_alpha   90.00
_cell.angle_beta   90.00
_cell.angle_gamma   90.00
#
_symmetry.space_group_name_H-M   'P 1'
#
loop_
_entity.id
_entity.type
_entity.pdbx_description
1 polymer ?
#
loop_
_entity_poly.entity_id
_entity_poly.type
_entity_poly.pdbx_seq_one_letter_code
_entity_poly.pdbx_strand_id
1 'polypeptide(L)'
;MSRPTSTTLNKPTEYEKLQQILDKVRDLKQSLSNFFTEYEHGQPSWPTILDEMNVLSSQITTLRTSIRQILPLLRANSIIPMCLSPENDTNIEQLTERRLSIFNHDFMPQLLRTKNLPEIEERERLLNTNSTINNNNNN
;
A
#
# COMPACT_ATOMS: atom_id res chain seq x y z
N MET A 1 37.52 -12.62 13.71
CA MET A 1 36.16 -12.05 13.75
C MET A 1 35.43 -12.52 12.51
N SER A 2 34.60 -13.55 12.64
CA SER A 2 33.89 -14.17 11.53
C SER A 2 32.67 -13.32 11.18
N ARG A 3 32.62 -12.83 9.94
CA ARG A 3 31.46 -12.19 9.32
C ARG A 3 30.27 -13.16 9.43
N PRO A 4 29.09 -12.75 9.94
CA PRO A 4 27.93 -13.62 9.89
C PRO A 4 27.63 -13.92 8.42
N THR A 5 27.75 -15.20 8.10
CA THR A 5 27.46 -15.78 6.79
C THR A 5 26.00 -15.55 6.47
N SER A 6 25.79 -14.89 5.34
CA SER A 6 24.60 -14.86 4.49
C SER A 6 23.50 -15.81 4.97
N THR A 7 22.47 -15.26 5.61
CA THR A 7 21.19 -15.93 5.77
C THR A 7 20.72 -16.33 4.38
N THR A 8 20.73 -17.64 4.11
CA THR A 8 20.22 -18.22 2.87
C THR A 8 18.74 -17.87 2.79
N LEU A 9 18.46 -16.90 1.94
CA LEU A 9 17.14 -16.38 1.63
C LEU A 9 16.26 -17.55 1.16
N ASN A 10 15.21 -17.87 1.93
CA ASN A 10 14.10 -18.72 1.51
C ASN A 10 13.27 -17.96 0.45
N LYS A 11 13.90 -17.62 -0.68
CA LYS A 11 13.38 -16.76 -1.77
C LYS A 11 11.99 -17.14 -2.30
N PRO A 12 11.64 -18.43 -2.53
CA PRO A 12 10.43 -18.74 -3.28
C PRO A 12 9.15 -18.43 -2.49
N THR A 13 9.07 -18.83 -1.21
CA THR A 13 7.83 -18.69 -0.43
C THR A 13 7.53 -17.24 -0.02
N GLU A 14 8.57 -16.41 0.19
CA GLU A 14 8.38 -14.99 0.52
C GLU A 14 7.86 -14.21 -0.69
N TYR A 15 8.41 -14.50 -1.88
CA TYR A 15 7.96 -13.90 -3.13
C TYR A 15 6.52 -14.27 -3.47
N GLU A 16 6.11 -15.52 -3.27
CA GLU A 16 4.73 -15.96 -3.47
C GLU A 16 3.74 -15.20 -2.58
N LYS A 17 4.09 -14.96 -1.31
CA LYS A 17 3.24 -14.19 -0.39
C LYS A 17 3.12 -12.72 -0.80
N LEU A 18 4.20 -12.14 -1.33
CA LEU A 18 4.19 -10.79 -1.87
C LEU A 18 3.34 -10.69 -3.14
N GLN A 19 3.45 -11.67 -4.04
CA GLN A 19 2.63 -11.75 -5.26
C GLN A 19 1.14 -11.84 -4.93
N GLN A 20 0.75 -12.68 -3.96
CA GLN A 20 -0.64 -12.76 -3.50
C GLN A 20 -1.19 -11.43 -2.99
N ILE A 21 -0.35 -10.59 -2.37
CA ILE A 21 -0.77 -9.25 -1.92
C ILE A 21 -0.85 -8.29 -3.10
N LEU A 22 0.08 -8.37 -4.03
CA LEU A 22 0.06 -7.57 -5.26
C LEU A 22 -1.23 -7.85 -6.06
N ASP A 23 -1.62 -9.12 -6.19
CA ASP A 23 -2.86 -9.52 -6.86
C ASP A 23 -4.08 -8.95 -6.13
N LYS A 24 -4.15 -9.03 -4.80
CA LYS A 24 -5.23 -8.40 -4.02
C LYS A 24 -5.30 -6.89 -4.18
N VAL A 25 -4.16 -6.21 -4.30
CA VAL A 25 -4.11 -4.77 -4.57
C VAL A 25 -4.60 -4.46 -5.99
N ARG A 26 -4.23 -5.29 -6.97
CA ARG A 26 -4.71 -5.17 -8.35
C ARG A 26 -6.23 -5.33 -8.41
N ASP A 27 -6.78 -6.34 -7.72
CA ASP A 27 -8.21 -6.59 -7.65
C ASP A 27 -8.96 -5.40 -7.03
N LEU A 28 -8.43 -4.84 -5.93
CA LEU A 28 -9.00 -3.64 -5.29
C LEU A 28 -8.96 -2.43 -6.23
N LYS A 29 -7.85 -2.23 -6.96
CA LYS A 29 -7.73 -1.16 -7.94
C LYS A 29 -8.76 -1.32 -9.05
N GLN A 30 -8.95 -2.53 -9.57
CA GLN A 30 -9.95 -2.81 -10.59
C GLN A 30 -11.36 -2.54 -10.06
N SER A 31 -11.66 -2.97 -8.83
CA SER A 31 -12.94 -2.72 -8.18
C SER A 31 -13.23 -1.22 -8.02
N LEU A 32 -12.23 -0.42 -7.65
CA LEU A 32 -12.35 1.04 -7.57
C LEU A 32 -12.53 1.68 -8.96
N SER A 33 -11.78 1.22 -9.96
CA SER A 33 -11.91 1.72 -11.33
C SER A 33 -13.31 1.46 -11.89
N ASN A 34 -13.87 0.27 -11.64
CA ASN A 34 -15.23 -0.07 -12.03
C ASN A 34 -16.25 0.82 -11.32
N PHE A 35 -16.09 1.00 -10.00
CA PHE A 35 -16.95 1.88 -9.21
C PHE A 35 -16.99 3.32 -9.75
N PHE A 36 -15.82 3.90 -10.06
CA PHE A 36 -15.77 5.25 -10.64
C PHE A 36 -16.41 5.31 -12.02
N THR A 37 -16.20 4.28 -12.85
CA THR A 37 -16.81 4.20 -14.19
C THR A 37 -18.33 4.13 -14.07
N GLU A 38 -18.87 3.30 -13.19
CA GLU A 38 -20.32 3.19 -12.96
C GLU A 38 -20.91 4.49 -12.43
N TYR A 39 -20.20 5.16 -11.52
CA TYR A 39 -20.59 6.48 -11.01
C TYR A 39 -20.63 7.57 -12.09
N GLU A 40 -19.67 7.58 -13.01
CA GLU A 40 -19.58 8.53 -14.12
C GLU A 40 -20.66 8.29 -15.19
N HIS A 41 -20.98 7.03 -15.50
CA HIS A 41 -21.88 6.68 -16.62
C HIS A 41 -23.37 6.73 -16.25
N GLY A 42 -23.72 6.61 -14.96
CA GLY A 42 -25.10 6.77 -14.52
C GLY A 42 -25.19 6.74 -13.02
N GLN A 43 -25.44 7.90 -12.40
CA GLN A 43 -25.62 8.08 -10.96
C GLN A 43 -26.39 6.88 -10.34
N PRO A 44 -25.69 5.91 -9.75
CA PRO A 44 -26.32 4.66 -9.35
C PRO A 44 -27.24 4.91 -8.16
N SER A 45 -28.23 4.04 -8.00
CA SER A 45 -29.12 4.13 -6.84
C SER A 45 -28.31 3.98 -5.55
N TRP A 46 -28.69 4.70 -4.49
CA TRP A 46 -28.00 4.61 -3.20
C TRP A 46 -27.78 3.17 -2.68
N PRO A 47 -28.75 2.24 -2.82
CA PRO A 47 -28.53 0.82 -2.47
C PRO A 47 -27.36 0.18 -3.23
N THR A 48 -27.23 0.44 -4.52
CA THR A 48 -26.16 -0.08 -5.38
C THR A 48 -24.78 0.41 -4.91
N ILE A 49 -24.68 1.72 -4.64
CA ILE A 49 -23.46 2.32 -4.09
C ILE A 49 -23.09 1.69 -2.74
N LEU A 50 -24.08 1.45 -1.88
CA LEU A 50 -23.85 0.86 -0.57
C LEU A 50 -23.32 -0.57 -0.68
N ASP A 51 -23.88 -1.38 -1.58
CA ASP A 51 -23.43 -2.75 -1.82
C ASP A 51 -21.99 -2.78 -2.35
N GLU A 52 -21.65 -1.91 -3.31
CA GLU A 52 -20.27 -1.75 -3.81
C GLU A 52 -19.29 -1.29 -2.71
N MET A 53 -19.70 -0.34 -1.87
CA MET A 53 -18.91 0.11 -0.71
C MET A 53 -18.68 -1.02 0.30
N ASN A 54 -19.67 -1.89 0.53
CA ASN A 54 -19.52 -3.05 1.40
C ASN A 54 -18.49 -4.04 0.84
N VAL A 55 -18.52 -4.27 -0.47
CA VAL A 55 -17.52 -5.11 -1.15
C VAL A 55 -16.12 -4.53 -1.01
N LEU A 56 -15.94 -3.24 -1.28
CA LEU A 56 -14.65 -2.54 -1.14
C LEU A 56 -14.14 -2.59 0.30
N SER A 57 -15.00 -2.36 1.28
CA SER A 57 -14.66 -2.46 2.70
C SER A 57 -14.17 -3.86 3.10
N SER A 58 -14.82 -4.91 2.58
CA SER A 58 -14.41 -6.30 2.77
C SER A 58 -13.05 -6.60 2.13
N GLN A 59 -12.82 -6.13 0.90
CA GLN A 59 -11.53 -6.27 0.20
C GLN A 59 -10.40 -5.58 0.96
N ILE A 60 -10.62 -4.34 1.43
CA ILE A 60 -9.65 -3.59 2.25
C ILE A 60 -9.36 -4.33 3.56
N THR A 61 -10.38 -4.85 4.22
CA THR A 61 -10.21 -5.61 5.47
C THR A 61 -9.39 -6.88 5.25
N THR A 62 -9.64 -7.58 4.15
CA THR A 62 -8.88 -8.77 3.75
C THR A 62 -7.43 -8.44 3.43
N LEU A 63 -7.20 -7.38 2.64
CA LEU A 63 -5.86 -6.88 2.31
C LEU A 63 -5.08 -6.52 3.58
N ARG A 64 -5.70 -5.77 4.50
CA ARG A 64 -5.12 -5.38 5.78
C ARG A 64 -4.69 -6.60 6.61
N THR A 65 -5.49 -7.65 6.62
CA THR A 65 -5.18 -8.89 7.35
C THR A 65 -4.03 -9.66 6.69
N SER A 66 -4.00 -9.74 5.37
CA SER A 66 -2.88 -10.37 4.64
C SER A 66 -1.56 -9.61 4.81
N ILE A 67 -1.59 -8.26 4.77
CA ILE A 67 -0.40 -7.44 5.03
C ILE A 67 0.12 -7.69 6.46
N ARG A 68 -0.77 -7.77 7.46
CA ARG A 68 -0.36 -8.07 8.84
C ARG A 68 0.36 -9.42 8.98
N GLN A 69 -0.05 -10.43 8.22
CA GLN A 69 0.60 -11.75 8.25
C GLN A 69 2.04 -11.72 7.74
N ILE A 70 2.33 -10.85 6.76
CA ILE A 70 3.68 -10.73 6.17
C ILE A 70 4.52 -9.61 6.81
N LEU A 71 3.93 -8.80 7.69
CA LEU A 71 4.58 -7.66 8.32
C LEU A 71 5.93 -7.98 8.99
N PRO A 72 6.12 -9.14 9.66
CA PRO A 72 7.43 -9.51 10.20
C PRO A 72 8.50 -9.67 9.11
N LEU A 73 8.12 -10.25 7.96
CA LEU A 73 9.02 -10.42 6.80
C LEU A 73 9.34 -9.07 6.16
N LEU A 74 8.34 -8.19 6.04
CA LEU A 74 8.56 -6.84 5.50
C LEU A 74 9.47 -6.00 6.39
N ARG A 75 9.36 -6.12 7.72
CA ARG A 75 10.23 -5.38 8.65
C ARG A 75 11.68 -5.86 8.64
N ALA A 76 11.91 -7.12 8.30
CA ALA A 76 13.26 -7.68 8.20
C ALA A 76 14.00 -7.25 6.92
N ASN A 77 13.28 -6.75 5.92
CA ASN A 77 13.82 -6.39 4.62
C ASN A 77 13.74 -4.88 4.38
N SER A 78 14.81 -4.30 3.85
CA SER A 78 14.84 -2.88 3.44
C SER A 78 14.86 -2.79 1.92
N ILE A 79 14.03 -1.92 1.35
CA ILE A 79 13.99 -1.64 -0.07
C ILE A 79 14.87 -0.43 -0.34
N ILE A 80 15.87 -0.61 -1.21
CA ILE A 80 16.81 0.44 -1.61
C ILE A 80 16.90 0.44 -3.15
N PRO A 81 16.80 1.60 -3.80
CA PRO A 81 17.01 1.69 -5.25
C PRO A 81 18.47 1.35 -5.58
N MET A 82 18.70 0.35 -6.43
CA MET A 82 20.06 -0.08 -6.82
C MET A 82 20.61 0.66 -8.04
N CYS A 83 19.75 1.06 -8.97
CA CYS A 83 20.11 1.77 -10.19
C CYS A 83 19.06 2.83 -10.48
N LEU A 84 19.51 4.03 -10.86
CA LEU A 84 18.67 5.15 -11.25
C LEU A 84 19.08 5.56 -12.65
N SER A 85 18.10 5.70 -13.54
CA SER A 85 18.33 6.09 -14.93
C SER A 85 17.38 7.24 -15.29
N PRO A 86 17.89 8.32 -15.91
CA PRO A 86 17.05 9.39 -16.43
C PRO A 86 16.38 9.01 -17.77
N GLU A 87 16.70 7.84 -18.33
CA GLU A 87 16.11 7.36 -19.58
C GLU A 87 14.72 6.75 -19.35
N ASN A 88 13.85 6.86 -20.36
CA ASN A 88 12.55 6.21 -20.35
C ASN A 88 12.74 4.70 -20.42
N ASP A 89 12.19 3.97 -19.45
CA ASP A 89 12.19 2.51 -19.46
C ASP A 89 10.78 1.99 -19.70
N THR A 90 10.55 1.41 -20.88
CA THR A 90 9.25 0.86 -21.28
C THR A 90 8.83 -0.34 -20.43
N ASN A 91 9.78 -1.08 -19.82
CA ASN A 91 9.46 -2.18 -18.91
C ASN A 91 8.92 -1.64 -17.59
N ILE A 92 9.53 -0.57 -17.05
CA ILE A 92 9.06 0.09 -15.83
C ILE A 92 7.71 0.74 -16.08
N GLU A 93 7.53 1.35 -17.26
CA GLU A 93 6.27 1.95 -17.65
C GLU A 93 5.15 0.90 -17.70
N GLN A 94 5.40 -0.27 -18.30
CA GLN A 94 4.41 -1.36 -18.33
C GLN A 94 4.13 -1.92 -16.94
N LEU A 95 5.17 -2.20 -16.14
CA LEU A 95 5.04 -2.80 -14.81
C LEU A 95 4.32 -1.88 -13.82
N THR A 96 4.52 -0.58 -13.94
CA THR A 96 3.86 0.42 -13.09
C THR A 96 2.51 0.88 -13.62
N GLU A 97 2.01 0.26 -14.70
CA GLU A 97 0.75 0.63 -15.35
C GLU A 97 0.75 2.12 -15.74
N ARG A 98 1.84 2.55 -16.39
CA ARG A 98 2.14 3.91 -16.85
C ARG A 98 2.21 4.98 -15.76
N ARG A 99 2.31 4.59 -14.49
CA ARG A 99 2.50 5.56 -13.39
C ARG A 99 3.90 6.13 -13.35
N LEU A 100 4.89 5.43 -13.91
CA LEU A 100 6.28 5.86 -13.89
C LEU A 100 6.96 5.52 -15.22
N SER A 101 7.31 6.54 -15.99
CA SER A 101 8.09 6.40 -17.23
C SER A 101 9.60 6.49 -17.01
N ILE A 102 10.03 7.20 -15.95
CA ILE A 102 11.43 7.49 -15.63
C ILE A 102 11.70 7.18 -14.15
N PHE A 103 12.75 6.42 -13.89
CA PHE A 103 13.18 6.08 -12.53
C PHE A 103 14.43 6.89 -12.14
N ASN A 104 14.21 8.18 -11.83
CA ASN A 104 15.26 9.14 -11.49
C ASN A 104 15.25 9.54 -10.00
N HIS A 105 16.18 10.43 -9.62
CA HIS A 105 16.33 10.94 -8.25
C HIS A 105 15.16 11.81 -7.77
N ASP A 106 14.34 12.34 -8.67
CA ASP A 106 13.21 13.23 -8.31
C ASP A 106 11.95 12.43 -7.97
N PHE A 107 11.70 11.33 -8.70
CA PHE A 107 10.52 10.50 -8.52
C PHE A 107 10.71 9.39 -7.48
N MET A 108 11.93 8.87 -7.32
CA MET A 108 12.21 7.80 -6.37
C MET A 108 11.75 8.10 -4.93
N PRO A 109 12.01 9.30 -4.36
CA PRO A 109 11.55 9.64 -3.01
C PRO A 109 10.02 9.62 -2.88
N GLN A 110 9.31 9.94 -3.95
CA GLN A 110 7.85 9.92 -3.97
C GLN A 110 7.32 8.48 -4.00
N LEU A 111 7.95 7.60 -4.78
CA LEU A 111 7.55 6.20 -4.88
C LEU A 111 7.80 5.42 -3.58
N LEU A 112 8.93 5.68 -2.90
CA LEU A 112 9.26 5.03 -1.64
C LEU A 112 8.78 5.81 -0.41
N ARG A 113 7.90 6.80 -0.60
CA ARG A 113 7.37 7.60 0.51
C ARG A 113 6.58 6.70 1.47
N THR A 114 7.03 6.64 2.71
CA THR A 114 6.32 5.99 3.83
C THR A 114 5.58 6.98 4.72
N LYS A 115 5.78 8.29 4.51
CA LYS A 115 5.11 9.34 5.28
C LYS A 115 3.63 9.41 4.92
N ASN A 116 2.78 9.30 5.95
CA ASN A 116 1.32 9.41 5.86
C ASN A 116 0.87 10.75 5.24
N LEU A 117 -0.41 10.79 4.85
CA LEU A 117 -1.04 12.03 4.39
C LEU A 117 -1.26 12.99 5.57
N PRO A 118 -1.16 14.32 5.35
CA PRO A 118 -1.29 15.30 6.43
C PRO A 118 -2.60 15.19 7.22
N GLU A 119 -3.70 14.88 6.53
CA GLU A 119 -5.02 14.68 7.13
C GLU A 119 -5.09 13.45 8.06
N ILE A 120 -4.29 12.41 7.76
CA ILE A 120 -4.18 11.21 8.59
C ILE A 120 -3.32 11.52 9.82
N GLU A 121 -2.19 12.21 9.63
CA GLU A 121 -1.31 12.64 10.73
C GLU A 121 -2.08 13.53 11.73
N GLU A 122 -2.91 14.45 11.24
CA GLU A 122 -3.72 15.31 12.10
C GLU A 122 -4.78 14.52 12.86
N ARG A 123 -5.45 13.56 12.20
CA ARG A 123 -6.41 12.67 12.87
C ARG A 123 -5.72 11.84 13.96
N GLU A 124 -4.52 11.32 13.71
CA GLU A 124 -3.73 10.60 14.72
C GLU A 124 -3.35 11.52 15.90
N ARG A 125 -2.95 12.76 15.63
CA ARG A 125 -2.64 13.77 16.67
C ARG A 125 -3.83 14.03 17.58
N LEU A 126 -5.02 14.21 17.01
CA LEU A 126 -6.26 14.43 17.77
C LEU A 126 -6.62 13.21 18.62
N LEU A 127 -6.54 12.00 18.06
CA LEU A 127 -6.81 10.76 18.78
C LEU A 127 -5.86 10.56 19.97
N ASN A 128 -4.57 10.85 19.78
CA ASN A 128 -3.57 10.74 20.84
C ASN A 128 -3.83 11.76 21.95
N THR A 129 -4.18 12.99 21.58
CA THR A 129 -4.50 14.07 22.54
C THR A 129 -5.72 13.71 23.40
N ASN A 130 -6.80 13.21 22.78
CA ASN A 130 -8.00 12.78 23.49
C ASN A 130 -7.75 11.58 24.41
N SER A 131 -6.88 10.65 24.00
CA SER A 131 -6.48 9.49 24.82
C SER A 131 -5.72 9.92 26.08
N THR A 132 -4.86 10.93 25.99
CA THR A 132 -4.16 11.51 27.15
C THR A 132 -5.10 12.23 28.11
N ILE A 133 -6.09 12.96 27.59
CA ILE A 133 -7.07 13.68 28.42
C ILE A 133 -7.93 12.71 29.24
N ASN A 134 -8.41 11.62 28.63
CA ASN A 134 -9.26 10.64 29.33
C ASN A 134 -8.54 9.90 30.46
N ASN A 135 -7.22 9.64 30.34
CA ASN A 135 -6.45 9.03 31.42
C ASN A 135 -6.24 9.96 32.61
N ASN A 136 -6.15 11.28 32.38
CA ASN A 136 -5.96 12.26 33.45
C ASN A 136 -7.25 12.56 34.23
N ASN A 137 -8.42 12.30 33.64
CA ASN A 137 -9.71 12.49 34.29
C ASN A 137 -10.14 11.29 35.16
N ASN A 138 -9.40 10.18 35.11
CA ASN A 138 -9.68 8.94 35.85
C ASN A 138 -8.71 8.71 37.02
N ASN A 139 -7.97 9.74 37.44
CA ASN A 139 -7.08 9.77 38.60
C ASN A 139 -7.46 10.92 39.54
#